data_AF-A0A969SYC9-F1
#
_entry.id   AF-A0A969SYC9-F1
#
_cell.length_a   1.000
_cell.length_b   1.000
_cell.length_c   1.000
_cell.angle_alpha   90.00
_cell.angle_beta   90.00
_cell.angle_gamma   90.00
#
_symmetry.space_group_name_H-M   'P 1'
#
loop_
_entity.id
_entity.type
_entity.pdbx_description
1 polymer ?
#
loop_
_entity_poly.entity_id
_entity_poly.type
_entity_poly.pdbx_seq_one_letter_code
_entity_poly.pdbx_strand_id
1 'polypeptide(L)'
;MKLHVPHIVSTIEAKFEAEGLTPKFFKLKPYSFFDSHSSGLLSLDAENCLLLEFATPDEEFPNTYQSSAYRVLVIFSLHQETDFSPALQYGLSRLRHRDIDRIILWSTVQVDQNIVQLLKEPRVDIFFTEIPTKEEVLKTKSISHFIPIESSDLLYSLMVNIIAERLIKRLRKLFHLILSEIAAPIYDKSYGRTRIATREFMEYESEKLNKLIKRLKQDGRNGIAIDVGCGTGRHSFVMGRHFETVFAYDFSPNMIDEANRIRRDKNAWNVIFLVNDFEYEKLIDEKRFYGQCDLVVASFGMGSFIEDTNSMLRRFYDWLKPGGAIFMSFYNANSITLNVTPSWRDSALSAQVDRENNSLEVNLTPKTRFNIFCKLFDTGIEGALNRIFHVDSITTYPMIMALLPNNMLENEFARASFEAADKTLAETKESQNGYYAIVIAHKSPQATTGYLNVNRLLAEFQAEYEVIEHEPVLSMEDVKRVVDSFPKCILKTLLIRHQKTDAFVAIVIQSDKHLDMQQVSRLLNVNRHHINFATEKEIQRIGFPLGGIAPFGFESEIRITKFLDTAIVNYRCKWLYMGMGDNRKTLKIRKSDFLKIIADYQRVEF
;
A
#
# COMPACT_ATOMS: atom_id res chain seq x y z
N MET A 1 -3.48 31.83 -6.24
CA MET A 1 -2.85 31.81 -7.57
C MET A 1 -3.78 31.02 -8.48
N LYS A 2 -4.27 31.60 -9.59
CA LYS A 2 -5.21 30.90 -10.47
C LYS A 2 -4.44 29.83 -11.25
N LEU A 3 -4.91 28.60 -11.22
CA LEU A 3 -4.27 27.48 -11.90
C LEU A 3 -4.59 27.55 -13.40
N HIS A 4 -3.58 27.38 -14.24
CA HIS A 4 -3.73 27.37 -15.70
C HIS A 4 -3.49 25.94 -16.15
N VAL A 5 -4.58 25.24 -16.51
CA VAL A 5 -4.56 23.82 -16.87
C VAL A 5 -3.61 23.52 -18.04
N PRO A 6 -3.53 24.34 -19.10
CA PRO A 6 -2.59 24.10 -20.20
C PRO A 6 -1.12 24.02 -19.77
N HIS A 7 -0.72 24.74 -18.73
CA HIS A 7 0.66 24.64 -18.20
C HIS A 7 0.93 23.29 -17.52
N ILE A 8 -0.08 22.67 -16.92
CA ILE A 8 0.06 21.34 -16.32
C ILE A 8 0.16 20.28 -17.40
N VAL A 9 -0.72 20.35 -18.41
CA VAL A 9 -0.73 19.44 -19.55
C VAL A 9 0.62 19.45 -20.26
N SER A 10 1.11 20.64 -20.67
CA SER A 10 2.40 20.76 -21.35
C SER A 10 3.59 20.33 -20.48
N THR A 11 3.53 20.58 -19.16
CA THR A 11 4.56 20.10 -18.22
C THR A 11 4.57 18.57 -18.14
N ILE A 12 3.42 17.91 -18.16
CA ILE A 12 3.33 16.44 -18.15
C ILE A 12 3.88 15.87 -19.45
N GLU A 13 3.50 16.43 -20.61
CA GLU A 13 4.00 16.01 -21.92
C GLU A 13 5.52 16.12 -22.00
N ALA A 14 6.08 17.27 -21.62
CA ALA A 14 7.52 17.52 -21.64
C ALA A 14 8.29 16.58 -20.71
N LYS A 15 7.73 16.25 -19.53
CA LYS A 15 8.34 15.26 -18.62
C LYS A 15 8.30 13.85 -19.22
N PHE A 16 7.18 13.42 -19.80
CA PHE A 16 7.10 12.12 -20.46
C PHE A 16 8.05 11.97 -21.64
N GLU A 17 8.27 13.04 -22.40
CA GLU A 17 9.28 13.08 -23.47
C GLU A 17 10.70 13.03 -22.92
N ALA A 18 11.00 13.82 -21.87
CA ALA A 18 12.32 13.85 -21.23
C ALA A 18 12.72 12.50 -20.60
N GLU A 19 11.76 11.75 -20.09
CA GLU A 19 11.94 10.38 -19.58
C GLU A 19 11.96 9.31 -20.70
N GLY A 20 11.71 9.70 -21.95
CA GLY A 20 11.69 8.80 -23.10
C GLY A 20 10.56 7.78 -23.07
N LEU A 21 9.45 8.08 -22.38
CA LEU A 21 8.33 7.15 -22.24
C LEU A 21 7.48 7.07 -23.51
N THR A 22 7.19 8.22 -24.14
CA THR A 22 6.30 8.32 -25.30
C THR A 22 6.78 7.56 -26.54
N PRO A 23 8.08 7.58 -26.94
CA PRO A 23 8.51 6.78 -28.09
C PRO A 23 8.52 5.28 -27.81
N LYS A 24 8.46 4.85 -26.54
CA LYS A 24 8.70 3.46 -26.13
C LYS A 24 7.45 2.71 -25.68
N PHE A 25 6.54 3.35 -24.94
CA PHE A 25 5.47 2.66 -24.21
C PHE A 25 4.05 3.07 -24.62
N PHE A 26 3.83 4.34 -24.99
CA PHE A 26 2.52 4.85 -25.41
C PHE A 26 2.64 6.10 -26.26
N LYS A 27 1.72 6.34 -27.19
CA LYS A 27 1.68 7.58 -27.97
C LYS A 27 0.84 8.63 -27.25
N LEU A 28 1.28 9.88 -27.30
CA LEU A 28 0.47 11.03 -26.92
C LEU A 28 -0.17 11.64 -28.16
N LYS A 29 -1.45 11.97 -28.07
CA LYS A 29 -2.20 12.67 -29.13
C LYS A 29 -3.03 13.80 -28.53
N PRO A 30 -3.20 14.92 -29.24
CA PRO A 30 -4.21 15.91 -28.89
C PRO A 30 -5.61 15.31 -29.06
N TYR A 31 -6.55 15.75 -28.24
CA TYR A 31 -7.95 15.35 -28.34
C TYR A 31 -8.85 16.58 -28.22
N SER A 32 -9.97 16.59 -28.93
CA SER A 32 -10.95 17.67 -28.83
C SER A 32 -12.34 17.12 -29.07
N PHE A 33 -13.31 17.60 -28.29
CA PHE A 33 -14.67 17.13 -28.32
C PHE A 33 -15.60 18.24 -27.86
N PHE A 34 -16.69 18.44 -28.60
CA PHE A 34 -17.75 19.37 -28.23
C PHE A 34 -19.06 18.60 -28.13
N ASP A 35 -19.66 18.55 -26.93
CA ASP A 35 -20.95 17.92 -26.75
C ASP A 35 -22.10 18.89 -27.01
N SER A 36 -22.70 18.79 -28.20
CA SER A 36 -23.89 19.55 -28.57
C SER A 36 -25.14 19.15 -27.79
N HIS A 37 -25.18 17.97 -27.14
CA HIS A 37 -26.37 17.45 -26.46
C HIS A 37 -26.46 17.79 -24.97
N SER A 38 -25.33 18.08 -24.31
CA SER A 38 -25.28 18.52 -22.91
C SER A 38 -25.13 20.05 -22.78
N SER A 39 -25.58 20.82 -23.77
CA SER A 39 -25.42 22.29 -23.81
C SER A 39 -23.96 22.76 -23.71
N GLY A 40 -22.98 21.94 -24.12
CA GLY A 40 -21.56 22.23 -24.00
C GLY A 40 -20.96 22.00 -22.60
N LEU A 41 -21.67 21.34 -21.67
CA LEU A 41 -21.17 20.99 -20.33
C LEU A 41 -19.86 20.18 -20.39
N LEU A 42 -19.68 19.37 -21.43
CA LEU A 42 -18.43 18.66 -21.71
C LEU A 42 -17.83 19.18 -23.04
N SER A 43 -17.10 20.30 -22.94
CA SER A 43 -16.25 20.80 -24.01
C SER A 43 -14.79 20.51 -23.68
N LEU A 44 -14.15 19.70 -24.51
CA LEU A 44 -12.75 19.31 -24.41
C LEU A 44 -11.97 19.93 -25.56
N ASP A 45 -10.91 20.64 -25.22
CA ASP A 45 -9.91 21.14 -26.16
C ASP A 45 -8.59 20.39 -25.96
N ALA A 46 -7.69 20.49 -26.94
CA ALA A 46 -6.40 19.82 -26.89
C ALA A 46 -5.49 20.32 -25.76
N GLU A 47 -5.73 21.52 -25.24
CA GLU A 47 -4.89 22.13 -24.19
C GLU A 47 -5.28 21.65 -22.78
N ASN A 48 -6.47 21.04 -22.63
CA ASN A 48 -7.01 20.60 -21.34
C ASN A 48 -7.22 19.07 -21.25
N CYS A 49 -6.71 18.31 -22.21
CA CYS A 49 -6.77 16.85 -22.17
C CYS A 49 -5.53 16.18 -22.78
N LEU A 50 -5.31 14.91 -22.40
CA LEU A 50 -4.27 14.05 -22.97
C LEU A 50 -4.89 12.73 -23.43
N LEU A 51 -4.69 12.37 -24.69
CA LEU A 51 -5.00 11.03 -25.19
C LEU A 51 -3.74 10.18 -25.23
N LEU A 52 -3.70 9.13 -24.40
CA LEU A 52 -2.65 8.14 -24.38
C LEU A 52 -3.12 6.90 -25.16
N GLU A 53 -2.33 6.45 -26.14
CA GLU A 53 -2.58 5.21 -26.88
C GLU A 53 -1.50 4.17 -26.55
N PHE A 54 -1.91 3.08 -25.91
CA PHE A 54 -1.06 1.93 -25.61
C PHE A 54 -1.25 0.88 -26.70
N ALA A 55 -0.16 0.28 -27.18
CA ALA A 55 -0.26 -0.83 -28.12
C ALA A 55 -0.92 -2.04 -27.45
N THR A 56 -1.74 -2.77 -28.20
CA THR A 56 -2.26 -4.09 -27.82
C THR A 56 -1.55 -5.16 -28.64
N PRO A 57 -1.49 -6.41 -28.17
CA PRO A 57 -0.89 -7.50 -28.94
C PRO A 57 -1.90 -8.11 -29.95
N ASP A 58 -2.52 -7.25 -30.76
CA ASP A 58 -3.53 -7.65 -31.76
C ASP A 58 -2.91 -8.45 -32.91
N GLU A 59 -1.70 -8.11 -33.34
CA GLU A 59 -0.98 -8.88 -34.37
C GLU A 59 -0.73 -10.33 -33.93
N GLU A 60 -0.42 -10.55 -32.65
CA GLU A 60 -0.13 -11.87 -32.09
C GLU A 60 -1.41 -12.62 -31.67
N PHE A 61 -2.46 -11.89 -31.30
CA PHE A 61 -3.75 -12.44 -30.85
C PHE A 61 -4.94 -11.74 -31.52
N PRO A 62 -5.13 -11.87 -32.85
CA PRO A 62 -6.11 -11.09 -33.61
C PRO A 62 -7.57 -11.43 -33.27
N ASN A 63 -7.81 -12.64 -32.73
CA ASN A 63 -9.14 -13.06 -32.28
C ASN A 63 -9.48 -12.55 -30.87
N THR A 64 -8.51 -11.99 -30.15
CA THR A 64 -8.66 -11.51 -28.77
C THR A 64 -8.81 -10.00 -28.72
N TYR A 65 -8.03 -9.26 -29.52
CA TYR A 65 -8.01 -7.80 -29.52
C TYR A 65 -8.67 -7.25 -30.78
N GLN A 66 -9.70 -6.42 -30.60
CA GLN A 66 -10.47 -5.82 -31.69
C GLN A 66 -9.86 -4.51 -32.21
N SER A 67 -9.02 -3.87 -31.40
CA SER A 67 -8.31 -2.62 -31.71
C SER A 67 -6.83 -2.86 -31.49
N SER A 68 -5.97 -2.23 -32.30
CA SER A 68 -4.51 -2.26 -32.16
C SER A 68 -3.98 -1.32 -31.06
N ALA A 69 -4.88 -0.54 -30.45
CA ALA A 69 -4.56 0.39 -29.39
C ALA A 69 -5.64 0.41 -28.31
N TYR A 70 -5.19 0.49 -27.05
CA TYR A 70 -5.98 0.79 -25.88
C TYR A 70 -5.84 2.29 -25.56
N ARG A 71 -6.95 3.03 -25.52
CA ARG A 71 -6.96 4.50 -25.47
C ARG A 71 -7.44 5.03 -24.13
N VAL A 72 -6.62 5.87 -23.51
CA VAL A 72 -6.94 6.53 -22.24
C VAL A 72 -7.02 8.03 -22.45
N LEU A 73 -8.17 8.61 -22.15
CA LEU A 73 -8.38 10.05 -22.20
C LEU A 73 -8.30 10.64 -20.79
N VAL A 74 -7.33 11.49 -20.55
CA VAL A 74 -7.18 12.24 -19.30
C VAL A 74 -7.75 13.64 -19.49
N ILE A 75 -8.71 14.03 -18.65
CA ILE A 75 -9.42 15.32 -18.70
C ILE A 75 -9.02 16.14 -17.48
N PHE A 76 -8.48 17.33 -17.73
CA PHE A 76 -8.01 18.25 -16.69
C PHE A 76 -8.93 19.46 -16.48
N SER A 77 -9.84 19.74 -17.43
CA SER A 77 -10.75 20.89 -17.36
C SER A 77 -11.75 20.79 -16.20
N LEU A 78 -12.14 19.57 -15.79
CA LEU A 78 -13.13 19.31 -14.73
C LEU A 78 -12.56 19.28 -13.31
N HIS A 79 -11.35 19.80 -13.09
CA HIS A 79 -10.61 19.66 -11.83
C HIS A 79 -11.24 20.28 -10.57
N GLN A 80 -12.33 21.03 -10.69
CA GLN A 80 -13.08 21.58 -9.55
C GLN A 80 -14.55 21.13 -9.52
N GLU A 81 -14.94 20.22 -10.43
CA GLU A 81 -16.31 19.71 -10.51
C GLU A 81 -16.61 18.76 -9.33
N THR A 82 -17.78 18.92 -8.71
CA THR A 82 -18.22 18.08 -7.59
C THR A 82 -19.62 17.49 -7.76
N ASP A 83 -20.47 18.11 -8.59
CA ASP A 83 -21.88 17.73 -8.71
C ASP A 83 -22.06 16.60 -9.73
N PHE A 84 -21.23 16.56 -10.78
CA PHE A 84 -21.30 15.55 -11.85
C PHE A 84 -22.75 15.26 -12.27
N SER A 85 -23.48 16.28 -12.73
CA SER A 85 -24.90 16.14 -13.08
C SER A 85 -25.17 14.97 -14.04
N PRO A 86 -26.40 14.42 -14.08
CA PRO A 86 -26.75 13.33 -15.00
C PRO A 86 -26.41 13.63 -16.47
N ALA A 87 -26.49 14.89 -16.89
CA ALA A 87 -26.09 15.31 -18.24
C ALA A 87 -24.59 15.19 -18.48
N LEU A 88 -23.75 15.57 -17.50
CA LEU A 88 -22.31 15.41 -17.58
C LEU A 88 -21.90 13.93 -17.54
N GLN A 89 -22.54 13.13 -16.67
CA GLN A 89 -22.33 11.68 -16.63
C GLN A 89 -22.64 11.02 -17.98
N TYR A 90 -23.76 11.41 -18.60
CA TYR A 90 -24.12 10.95 -19.94
C TYR A 90 -23.13 11.42 -21.02
N GLY A 91 -22.63 12.66 -20.92
CA GLY A 91 -21.57 13.14 -21.81
C GLY A 91 -20.29 12.30 -21.72
N LEU A 92 -19.85 12.00 -20.50
CA LEU A 92 -18.68 11.15 -20.23
C LEU A 92 -18.90 9.72 -20.74
N SER A 93 -20.08 9.14 -20.53
CA SER A 93 -20.38 7.80 -21.03
C SER A 93 -20.38 7.74 -22.56
N ARG A 94 -20.71 8.84 -23.26
CA ARG A 94 -20.66 8.87 -24.72
C ARG A 94 -19.25 8.89 -25.31
N LEU A 95 -18.26 9.39 -24.57
CA LEU A 95 -16.87 9.36 -25.03
C LEU A 95 -16.38 7.92 -25.23
N ARG A 96 -16.94 6.94 -24.49
CA ARG A 96 -16.71 5.50 -24.69
C ARG A 96 -17.03 5.01 -26.09
N HIS A 97 -18.07 5.57 -26.71
CA HIS A 97 -18.50 5.18 -28.05
C HIS A 97 -17.65 5.82 -29.16
N ARG A 98 -16.57 6.52 -28.80
CA ARG A 98 -15.61 7.16 -29.70
C ARG A 98 -14.21 6.55 -29.55
N ASP A 99 -14.13 5.23 -29.45
CA ASP A 99 -12.89 4.46 -29.32
C ASP A 99 -12.04 4.78 -28.07
N ILE A 100 -12.65 5.30 -27.00
CA ILE A 100 -11.98 5.56 -25.71
C ILE A 100 -12.23 4.40 -24.74
N ASP A 101 -11.16 3.72 -24.34
CA ASP A 101 -11.18 2.54 -23.47
C ASP A 101 -11.15 2.86 -21.97
N ARG A 102 -10.74 4.06 -21.58
CA ARG A 102 -10.81 4.55 -20.19
C ARG A 102 -10.73 6.06 -20.13
N ILE A 103 -11.43 6.67 -19.17
CA ILE A 103 -11.41 8.11 -18.94
C ILE A 103 -10.86 8.38 -17.55
N ILE A 104 -9.96 9.33 -17.44
CA ILE A 104 -9.38 9.78 -16.17
C ILE A 104 -9.72 11.23 -15.97
N LEU A 105 -10.35 11.55 -14.86
CA LEU A 105 -10.64 12.92 -14.46
C LEU A 105 -9.63 13.33 -13.40
N TRP A 106 -8.88 14.39 -13.63
CA TRP A 106 -8.14 15.01 -12.55
C TRP A 106 -9.09 15.86 -11.71
N SER A 107 -9.01 15.75 -10.38
CA SER A 107 -9.72 16.61 -9.43
C SER A 107 -8.77 17.20 -8.38
N THR A 108 -9.01 18.45 -8.02
CA THR A 108 -8.39 19.18 -6.90
C THR A 108 -9.30 19.27 -5.67
N VAL A 109 -10.51 18.74 -5.78
CA VAL A 109 -11.54 18.70 -4.74
C VAL A 109 -11.96 17.27 -4.47
N GLN A 110 -12.29 16.97 -3.22
CA GLN A 110 -12.74 15.63 -2.86
C GLN A 110 -14.16 15.42 -3.39
N VAL A 111 -14.33 14.42 -4.24
CA VAL A 111 -15.62 14.03 -4.82
C VAL A 111 -16.30 13.02 -3.90
N ASP A 112 -17.63 13.09 -3.80
CA ASP A 112 -18.42 12.13 -3.02
C ASP A 112 -18.15 10.69 -3.49
N GLN A 113 -17.99 9.77 -2.53
CA GLN A 113 -17.65 8.39 -2.83
C GLN A 113 -18.73 7.68 -3.66
N ASN A 114 -20.01 8.01 -3.50
CA ASN A 114 -21.07 7.41 -4.30
C ASN A 114 -20.97 7.83 -5.76
N ILE A 115 -20.61 9.10 -6.02
CA ILE A 115 -20.36 9.59 -7.38
C ILE A 115 -19.14 8.88 -7.99
N VAL A 116 -18.05 8.76 -7.23
CA VAL A 116 -16.85 8.02 -7.69
C VAL A 116 -17.22 6.59 -8.08
N GLN A 117 -17.98 5.87 -7.25
CA GLN A 117 -18.40 4.50 -7.57
C GLN A 117 -19.32 4.43 -8.78
N LEU A 118 -20.23 5.39 -8.94
CA LEU A 118 -21.12 5.46 -10.10
C LEU A 118 -20.35 5.68 -11.41
N LEU A 119 -19.29 6.50 -11.38
CA LEU A 119 -18.43 6.77 -12.54
C LEU A 119 -17.52 5.59 -12.92
N LYS A 120 -17.29 4.62 -12.03
CA LYS A 120 -16.50 3.42 -12.36
C LYS A 120 -17.17 2.50 -13.36
N GLU A 121 -18.50 2.41 -13.36
CA GLU A 121 -19.23 1.55 -14.31
C GLU A 121 -18.89 1.92 -15.78
N PRO A 122 -18.94 3.21 -16.19
CA PRO A 122 -18.47 3.61 -17.52
C PRO A 122 -16.93 3.68 -17.66
N ARG A 123 -16.15 3.09 -16.74
CA ARG A 123 -14.67 3.14 -16.69
C ARG A 123 -14.11 4.57 -16.65
N VAL A 124 -14.70 5.39 -15.78
CA VAL A 124 -14.24 6.74 -15.49
C VAL A 124 -13.62 6.76 -14.08
N ASP A 125 -12.31 6.99 -13.99
CA ASP A 125 -11.60 7.10 -12.71
C ASP A 125 -11.33 8.56 -12.36
N ILE A 126 -11.34 8.89 -11.07
CA ILE A 126 -11.00 10.24 -10.58
C ILE A 126 -9.66 10.21 -9.86
N PHE A 127 -8.70 11.00 -10.33
CA PHE A 127 -7.44 11.24 -9.67
C PHE A 127 -7.54 12.51 -8.85
N PHE A 128 -7.74 12.35 -7.55
CA PHE A 128 -7.65 13.45 -6.61
C PHE A 128 -6.17 13.76 -6.32
N THR A 129 -5.76 15.01 -6.55
CA THR A 129 -4.48 15.53 -6.08
C THR A 129 -4.66 16.92 -5.46
N GLU A 130 -4.16 17.08 -4.24
CA GLU A 130 -4.17 18.38 -3.57
C GLU A 130 -3.21 19.34 -4.27
N ILE A 131 -3.59 20.61 -4.33
CA ILE A 131 -2.69 21.70 -4.75
C ILE A 131 -1.69 21.92 -3.62
N PRO A 132 -0.37 21.87 -3.88
CA PRO A 132 0.63 22.00 -2.82
C PRO A 132 0.56 23.39 -2.20
N THR A 133 0.67 23.45 -0.87
CA THR A 133 0.68 24.73 -0.15
C THR A 133 1.98 25.49 -0.45
N LYS A 134 1.98 26.81 -0.23
CA LYS A 134 3.20 27.63 -0.39
C LYS A 134 4.37 27.08 0.44
N GLU A 135 4.10 26.57 1.64
CA GLU A 135 5.12 25.98 2.50
C GLU A 135 5.67 24.67 1.93
N GLU A 136 4.81 23.81 1.36
CA GLU A 136 5.24 22.59 0.66
C GLU A 136 6.15 22.92 -0.52
N VAL A 137 5.73 23.88 -1.37
CA VAL A 137 6.51 24.32 -2.52
C VAL A 137 7.91 24.81 -2.11
N LEU A 138 8.00 25.58 -1.02
CA LEU A 138 9.27 26.09 -0.49
C LEU A 138 10.16 25.00 0.16
N LYS A 139 9.56 23.90 0.63
CA LYS A 139 10.29 22.76 1.21
C LYS A 139 10.76 21.74 0.17
N THR A 140 10.25 21.81 -1.06
CA THR A 140 10.65 20.91 -2.15
C THR A 140 12.15 21.06 -2.44
N LYS A 141 12.90 19.97 -2.28
CA LYS A 141 14.36 19.96 -2.44
C LYS A 141 14.81 19.71 -3.87
N SER A 142 14.07 18.89 -4.62
CA SER A 142 14.38 18.47 -5.97
C SER A 142 13.10 18.13 -6.72
N ILE A 143 13.12 18.37 -8.03
CA ILE A 143 12.06 18.03 -8.98
C ILE A 143 12.75 17.34 -10.16
N SER A 144 12.32 16.14 -10.50
CA SER A 144 12.86 15.39 -11.64
C SER A 144 12.38 16.02 -12.95
N HIS A 145 13.29 16.17 -13.91
CA HIS A 145 12.99 16.79 -15.22
C HIS A 145 12.22 18.11 -15.08
N PHE A 146 12.75 19.07 -14.30
CA PHE A 146 12.08 20.35 -14.07
C PHE A 146 11.81 21.09 -15.39
N ILE A 147 10.56 21.49 -15.61
CA ILE A 147 10.13 22.22 -16.81
C ILE A 147 9.89 23.69 -16.43
N PRO A 148 10.67 24.64 -16.94
CA PRO A 148 10.46 26.05 -16.65
C PRO A 148 9.18 26.55 -17.31
N ILE A 149 8.30 27.21 -16.54
CA ILE A 149 7.11 27.86 -17.06
C ILE A 149 7.34 29.37 -17.12
N GLU A 150 7.13 29.95 -18.31
CA GLU A 150 7.21 31.39 -18.53
C GLU A 150 6.14 32.10 -17.68
N SER A 151 6.56 32.56 -16.51
CA SER A 151 5.72 33.28 -15.56
C SER A 151 6.61 34.20 -14.72
N SER A 152 6.04 35.32 -14.26
CA SER A 152 6.75 36.26 -13.37
C SER A 152 6.92 35.74 -11.94
N ASP A 153 6.40 34.55 -11.63
CA ASP A 153 6.39 33.96 -10.28
C ASP A 153 7.06 32.57 -10.29
N LEU A 154 8.27 32.48 -9.74
CA LEU A 154 8.99 31.21 -9.61
C LEU A 154 8.20 30.17 -8.80
N LEU A 155 7.42 30.60 -7.81
CA LEU A 155 6.60 29.69 -7.00
C LEU A 155 5.49 29.04 -7.83
N TYR A 156 4.98 29.75 -8.85
CA TYR A 156 4.03 29.17 -9.80
C TYR A 156 4.65 28.04 -10.61
N SER A 157 5.84 28.28 -11.16
CA SER A 157 6.59 27.28 -11.94
C SER A 157 6.89 26.02 -11.12
N LEU A 158 7.33 26.18 -9.87
CA LEU A 158 7.54 25.08 -8.93
C LEU A 158 6.24 24.34 -8.60
N MET A 159 5.17 25.07 -8.31
CA MET A 159 3.85 24.50 -7.96
C MET A 159 3.31 23.61 -9.09
N VAL A 160 3.35 24.07 -10.35
CA VAL A 160 2.86 23.29 -11.50
C VAL A 160 3.70 22.03 -11.71
N ASN A 161 5.03 22.11 -11.57
CA ASN A 161 5.88 20.94 -11.66
C ASN A 161 5.56 19.89 -10.56
N ILE A 162 5.30 20.33 -9.34
CA ILE A 162 4.91 19.43 -8.23
C ILE A 162 3.55 18.77 -8.52
N ILE A 163 2.58 19.53 -9.04
CA ILE A 163 1.28 18.98 -9.46
C ILE A 163 1.47 17.93 -10.58
N ALA A 164 2.30 18.25 -11.58
CA ALA A 164 2.61 17.33 -12.68
C ALA A 164 3.28 16.04 -12.17
N GLU A 165 4.24 16.11 -11.24
CA GLU A 165 4.84 14.91 -10.62
C GLU A 165 3.81 14.06 -9.87
N ARG A 166 2.92 14.69 -9.08
CA ARG A 166 1.82 13.99 -8.40
C ARG A 166 0.90 13.29 -9.40
N LEU A 167 0.60 13.91 -10.54
CA LEU A 167 -0.24 13.34 -11.60
C LEU A 167 0.45 12.23 -12.39
N ILE A 168 1.70 12.44 -12.82
CA ILE A 168 2.51 11.42 -13.51
C ILE A 168 2.63 10.17 -12.65
N LYS A 169 2.84 10.35 -11.35
CA LYS A 169 2.87 9.26 -10.40
C LYS A 169 1.57 8.45 -10.37
N ARG A 170 0.41 9.12 -10.37
CA ARG A 170 -0.92 8.47 -10.49
C ARG A 170 -1.09 7.78 -11.85
N LEU A 171 -0.64 8.41 -12.93
CA LEU A 171 -0.67 7.84 -14.29
C LEU A 171 0.21 6.58 -14.39
N ARG A 172 1.38 6.53 -13.76
CA ARG A 172 2.22 5.32 -13.74
C ARG A 172 1.54 4.12 -13.06
N LYS A 173 0.69 4.37 -12.06
CA LYS A 173 -0.16 3.33 -11.44
C LYS A 173 -1.26 2.89 -12.41
N LEU A 174 -1.85 3.83 -13.12
CA LEU A 174 -2.79 3.53 -14.20
C LEU A 174 -2.18 2.68 -15.30
N PHE A 175 -0.91 2.89 -15.66
CA PHE A 175 -0.24 2.07 -16.68
C PHE A 175 -0.19 0.60 -16.27
N HIS A 176 -0.08 0.31 -14.97
CA HIS A 176 -0.20 -1.04 -14.45
C HIS A 176 -1.62 -1.60 -14.62
N LEU A 177 -2.66 -0.79 -14.39
CA LEU A 177 -4.05 -1.20 -14.61
C LEU A 177 -4.30 -1.53 -16.08
N ILE A 178 -3.84 -0.66 -16.97
CA ILE A 178 -3.95 -0.85 -18.42
C ILE A 178 -3.23 -2.12 -18.86
N LEU A 179 -1.99 -2.32 -18.41
CA LEU A 179 -1.25 -3.57 -18.64
C LEU A 179 -2.07 -4.77 -18.19
N SER A 180 -2.62 -4.75 -16.98
CA SER A 180 -3.43 -5.86 -16.44
C SER A 180 -4.71 -6.09 -17.24
N GLU A 181 -5.40 -5.03 -17.67
CA GLU A 181 -6.61 -5.15 -18.48
C GLU A 181 -6.34 -5.72 -19.88
N ILE A 182 -5.23 -5.31 -20.50
CA ILE A 182 -4.80 -5.84 -21.80
C ILE A 182 -4.29 -7.27 -21.65
N ALA A 183 -3.55 -7.58 -20.58
CA ALA A 183 -2.97 -8.90 -20.37
C ALA A 183 -4.02 -9.96 -19.98
N ALA A 184 -5.10 -9.60 -19.27
CA ALA A 184 -6.05 -10.55 -18.68
C ALA A 184 -6.52 -11.68 -19.63
N PRO A 185 -6.94 -11.42 -20.89
CA PRO A 185 -7.43 -12.47 -21.80
C PRO A 185 -6.37 -13.49 -22.24
N ILE A 186 -5.09 -13.11 -22.16
CA ILE A 186 -3.93 -13.92 -22.58
C ILE A 186 -3.03 -14.31 -21.41
N TYR A 187 -3.34 -13.87 -20.18
CA TYR A 187 -2.47 -13.99 -19.03
C TYR A 187 -2.08 -15.45 -18.77
N ASP A 188 -3.08 -16.33 -18.64
CA ASP A 188 -2.86 -17.77 -18.40
C ASP A 188 -2.30 -18.51 -19.63
N LYS A 189 -2.42 -17.95 -20.84
CA LYS A 189 -1.95 -18.57 -22.09
C LYS A 189 -0.50 -18.23 -22.41
N SER A 190 -0.06 -17.02 -22.08
CA SER A 190 1.18 -16.43 -22.59
C SER A 190 2.09 -15.86 -21.49
N TYR A 191 1.52 -15.20 -20.48
CA TYR A 191 2.30 -14.45 -19.51
C TYR A 191 3.09 -15.39 -18.58
N GLY A 192 4.39 -15.16 -18.45
CA GLY A 192 5.32 -16.02 -17.71
C GLY A 192 5.64 -17.37 -18.38
N ARG A 193 4.78 -17.93 -19.25
CA ARG A 193 5.03 -19.23 -19.92
C ARG A 193 6.12 -19.18 -20.98
N THR A 194 6.29 -18.03 -21.63
CA THR A 194 7.31 -17.81 -22.65
C THR A 194 8.68 -17.49 -22.05
N ARG A 195 8.75 -17.03 -20.80
CA ARG A 195 9.94 -16.50 -20.13
C ARG A 195 10.36 -17.43 -18.99
N ILE A 196 11.34 -18.28 -19.24
CA ILE A 196 11.61 -19.45 -18.40
C ILE A 196 11.97 -19.05 -16.97
N ALA A 197 12.85 -18.07 -16.75
CA ALA A 197 13.19 -17.63 -15.39
C ALA A 197 11.98 -17.04 -14.63
N THR A 198 11.05 -16.39 -15.34
CA THR A 198 9.79 -15.91 -14.72
C THR A 198 8.89 -17.08 -14.32
N ARG A 199 8.76 -18.09 -15.19
CA ARG A 199 8.00 -19.31 -14.89
C ARG A 199 8.57 -20.03 -13.68
N GLU A 200 9.88 -20.24 -13.65
CA GLU A 200 10.55 -20.92 -12.53
C GLU A 200 10.35 -20.15 -11.22
N PHE A 201 10.38 -18.80 -11.24
CA PHE A 201 10.02 -18.00 -10.06
C PHE A 201 8.59 -18.26 -9.60
N MET A 202 7.61 -18.27 -10.53
CA MET A 202 6.21 -18.54 -10.19
C MET A 202 6.04 -19.90 -9.52
N GLU A 203 6.73 -20.93 -10.04
CA GLU A 203 6.71 -22.29 -9.47
C GLU A 203 7.37 -22.34 -8.09
N TYR A 204 8.55 -21.73 -7.94
CA TYR A 204 9.25 -21.64 -6.66
C TYR A 204 8.43 -20.90 -5.59
N GLU A 205 7.78 -19.80 -5.96
CA GLU A 205 6.89 -19.03 -5.10
C GLU A 205 5.68 -19.87 -4.65
N SER A 206 5.06 -20.61 -5.57
CA SER A 206 3.97 -21.54 -5.25
C SER A 206 4.42 -22.65 -4.31
N GLU A 207 5.64 -23.18 -4.45
CA GLU A 207 6.20 -24.19 -3.55
C GLU A 207 6.31 -23.65 -2.11
N LYS A 208 6.86 -22.44 -1.96
CA LYS A 208 7.01 -21.77 -0.66
C LYS A 208 5.66 -21.46 -0.02
N LEU A 209 4.70 -20.96 -0.80
CA LEU A 209 3.35 -20.70 -0.32
C LEU A 209 2.65 -21.99 0.14
N ASN A 210 2.77 -23.08 -0.63
CA ASN A 210 2.20 -24.38 -0.24
C ASN A 210 2.80 -24.92 1.07
N LYS A 211 4.11 -24.74 1.28
CA LYS A 211 4.76 -25.10 2.56
C LYS A 211 4.18 -24.30 3.73
N LEU A 212 3.97 -22.99 3.55
CA LEU A 212 3.34 -22.14 4.55
C LEU A 212 1.89 -22.56 4.83
N ILE A 213 1.07 -22.78 3.80
CA ILE A 213 -0.32 -23.22 3.94
C ILE A 213 -0.40 -24.55 4.70
N LYS A 214 0.50 -25.49 4.41
CA LYS A 214 0.57 -26.78 5.12
C LYS A 214 0.86 -26.58 6.62
N ARG A 215 1.78 -25.68 6.96
CA ARG A 215 2.09 -25.32 8.37
C ARG A 215 0.86 -24.72 9.06
N LEU A 216 0.23 -23.71 8.45
CA LEU A 216 -0.97 -23.08 9.02
C LEU A 216 -2.11 -24.08 9.23
N LYS A 217 -2.32 -24.99 8.28
CA LYS A 217 -3.30 -26.07 8.42
C LYS A 217 -2.98 -27.00 9.61
N GLN A 218 -1.71 -27.32 9.86
CA GLN A 218 -1.31 -28.11 11.02
C GLN A 218 -1.59 -27.38 12.34
N ASP A 219 -1.52 -26.06 12.33
CA ASP A 219 -1.84 -25.21 13.48
C ASP A 219 -3.36 -24.94 13.64
N GLY A 220 -4.21 -25.59 12.82
CA GLY A 220 -5.66 -25.38 12.83
C GLY A 220 -6.10 -24.02 12.28
N ARG A 221 -5.25 -23.35 11.48
CA ARG A 221 -5.49 -22.03 10.90
C ARG A 221 -5.95 -22.15 9.46
N ASN A 222 -7.26 -22.35 9.29
CA ASN A 222 -7.89 -22.58 8.01
C ASN A 222 -9.17 -21.76 7.80
N GLY A 223 -9.35 -20.65 8.53
CA GLY A 223 -10.52 -19.79 8.40
C GLY A 223 -10.45 -18.91 7.15
N ILE A 224 -9.98 -17.67 7.33
CA ILE A 224 -9.99 -16.64 6.28
C ILE A 224 -8.57 -16.43 5.72
N ALA A 225 -8.43 -16.49 4.40
CA ALA A 225 -7.25 -16.01 3.68
C ALA A 225 -7.59 -14.83 2.77
N ILE A 226 -6.64 -13.92 2.59
CA ILE A 226 -6.75 -12.78 1.67
C ILE A 226 -5.64 -12.86 0.62
N ASP A 227 -5.98 -12.66 -0.65
CA ASP A 227 -5.05 -12.54 -1.78
C ASP A 227 -5.12 -11.12 -2.36
N VAL A 228 -4.03 -10.37 -2.28
CA VAL A 228 -3.93 -8.99 -2.77
C VAL A 228 -3.14 -8.99 -4.07
N GLY A 229 -3.72 -8.44 -5.14
CA GLY A 229 -3.17 -8.54 -6.49
C GLY A 229 -3.32 -9.95 -7.05
N CYS A 230 -4.53 -10.52 -6.98
CA CYS A 230 -4.74 -11.93 -7.25
C CYS A 230 -4.62 -12.31 -8.75
N GLY A 231 -4.69 -11.34 -9.67
CA GLY A 231 -4.79 -11.57 -11.10
C GLY A 231 -5.94 -12.52 -11.43
N THR A 232 -5.67 -13.54 -12.24
CA THR A 232 -6.63 -14.61 -12.60
C THR A 232 -6.87 -15.65 -11.49
N GLY A 233 -6.26 -15.49 -10.31
CA GLY A 233 -6.54 -16.29 -9.11
C GLY A 233 -5.63 -17.52 -8.90
N ARG A 234 -4.43 -17.55 -9.50
CA ARG A 234 -3.47 -18.68 -9.40
C ARG A 234 -3.30 -19.18 -7.96
N HIS A 235 -2.97 -18.30 -7.03
CA HIS A 235 -2.81 -18.63 -5.62
C HIS A 235 -4.14 -18.68 -4.87
N SER A 236 -5.11 -17.85 -5.23
CA SER A 236 -6.45 -17.85 -4.62
C SER A 236 -7.12 -19.23 -4.71
N PHE A 237 -7.03 -19.91 -5.85
CA PHE A 237 -7.57 -21.27 -6.01
C PHE A 237 -6.81 -22.34 -5.21
N VAL A 238 -5.50 -22.16 -5.02
CA VAL A 238 -4.71 -23.05 -4.16
C VAL A 238 -5.13 -22.88 -2.71
N MET A 239 -5.25 -21.63 -2.24
CA MET A 239 -5.76 -21.32 -0.91
C MET A 239 -7.19 -21.81 -0.70
N GLY A 240 -8.06 -21.73 -1.71
CA GLY A 240 -9.45 -22.20 -1.64
C GLY A 240 -9.60 -23.69 -1.34
N ARG A 241 -8.55 -24.50 -1.48
CA ARG A 241 -8.57 -25.92 -1.08
C ARG A 241 -8.31 -26.14 0.41
N HIS A 242 -7.84 -25.10 1.10
CA HIS A 242 -7.31 -25.20 2.45
C HIS A 242 -8.00 -24.26 3.44
N PHE A 243 -8.54 -23.13 2.98
CA PHE A 243 -9.24 -22.16 3.81
C PHE A 243 -10.75 -22.22 3.59
N GLU A 244 -11.52 -21.95 4.64
CA GLU A 244 -12.99 -21.86 4.62
C GLU A 244 -13.46 -20.77 3.65
N THR A 245 -12.76 -19.63 3.61
CA THR A 245 -13.06 -18.54 2.67
C THR A 245 -11.79 -17.83 2.24
N VAL A 246 -11.69 -17.53 0.94
CA VAL A 246 -10.61 -16.74 0.36
C VAL A 246 -11.20 -15.49 -0.27
N PHE A 247 -10.77 -14.32 0.19
CA PHE A 247 -11.08 -13.04 -0.45
C PHE A 247 -9.90 -12.65 -1.35
N ALA A 248 -10.15 -12.49 -2.64
CA ALA A 248 -9.14 -12.23 -3.64
C ALA A 248 -9.44 -10.89 -4.33
N TYR A 249 -8.50 -9.96 -4.24
CA TYR A 249 -8.63 -8.60 -4.73
C TYR A 249 -7.66 -8.36 -5.87
N ASP A 250 -8.18 -7.77 -6.94
CA ASP A 250 -7.39 -7.20 -8.01
C ASP A 250 -7.99 -5.85 -8.40
N PHE A 251 -7.17 -4.94 -8.87
CA PHE A 251 -7.59 -3.61 -9.28
C PHE A 251 -8.13 -3.60 -10.71
N SER A 252 -7.86 -4.65 -11.50
CA SER A 252 -8.37 -4.84 -12.86
C SER A 252 -9.71 -5.58 -12.89
N PRO A 253 -10.78 -4.94 -13.41
CA PRO A 253 -12.05 -5.63 -13.66
C PRO A 253 -11.90 -6.84 -14.59
N ASN A 254 -11.10 -6.71 -15.65
CA ASN A 254 -10.88 -7.81 -16.61
C ASN A 254 -10.20 -9.03 -15.96
N MET A 255 -9.27 -8.82 -15.01
CA MET A 255 -8.65 -9.93 -14.27
C MET A 255 -9.68 -10.66 -13.40
N ILE A 256 -10.55 -9.90 -12.72
CA ILE A 256 -11.61 -10.44 -11.86
C ILE A 256 -12.69 -11.16 -12.69
N ASP A 257 -13.03 -10.67 -13.88
CA ASP A 257 -13.96 -11.34 -14.78
C ASP A 257 -13.43 -12.70 -15.23
N GLU A 258 -12.14 -12.77 -15.61
CA GLU A 258 -11.49 -14.03 -15.98
C GLU A 258 -11.35 -14.97 -14.78
N ALA A 259 -10.96 -14.45 -13.61
CA ALA A 259 -10.91 -15.23 -12.38
C ALA A 259 -12.29 -15.83 -12.02
N ASN A 260 -13.36 -15.05 -12.21
CA ASN A 260 -14.74 -15.52 -12.01
C ASN A 260 -15.17 -16.57 -13.05
N ARG A 261 -14.68 -16.49 -14.28
CA ARG A 261 -14.86 -17.54 -15.30
C ARG A 261 -14.20 -18.84 -14.82
N ILE A 262 -12.94 -18.78 -14.43
CA ILE A 262 -12.18 -19.94 -13.91
C ILE A 262 -12.83 -20.49 -12.64
N ARG A 263 -13.36 -19.62 -11.76
CA ARG A 263 -14.09 -20.02 -10.55
C ARG A 263 -15.30 -20.90 -10.86
N ARG A 264 -16.10 -20.53 -11.88
CA ARG A 264 -17.25 -21.31 -12.34
C ARG A 264 -16.79 -22.67 -12.87
N ASP A 265 -15.75 -22.68 -13.71
CA ASP A 265 -15.19 -23.91 -14.29
C ASP A 265 -14.65 -24.87 -13.21
N LYS A 266 -14.07 -24.34 -12.13
CA LYS A 266 -13.51 -25.12 -11.01
C LYS A 266 -14.50 -25.40 -9.87
N ASN A 267 -15.71 -24.85 -9.93
CA ASN A 267 -16.71 -24.90 -8.84
C ASN A 267 -16.17 -24.41 -7.46
N ALA A 268 -15.29 -23.39 -7.48
CA ALA A 268 -14.56 -22.91 -6.31
C ALA A 268 -15.24 -21.72 -5.62
N TRP A 269 -16.48 -21.89 -5.17
CA TRP A 269 -17.34 -20.79 -4.67
C TRP A 269 -16.90 -20.16 -3.35
N ASN A 270 -16.02 -20.83 -2.60
CA ASN A 270 -15.41 -20.28 -1.41
C ASN A 270 -14.28 -19.27 -1.71
N VAL A 271 -13.95 -19.05 -2.99
CA VAL A 271 -13.05 -17.99 -3.45
C VAL A 271 -13.88 -16.83 -4.00
N ILE A 272 -13.78 -15.67 -3.36
CA ILE A 272 -14.56 -14.48 -3.64
C ILE A 272 -13.64 -13.46 -4.30
N PHE A 273 -13.86 -13.20 -5.60
CA PHE A 273 -13.09 -12.24 -6.38
C PHE A 273 -13.77 -10.88 -6.41
N LEU A 274 -13.03 -9.82 -6.08
CA LEU A 274 -13.53 -8.45 -5.95
C LEU A 274 -12.58 -7.45 -6.60
N VAL A 275 -13.14 -6.45 -7.27
CA VAL A 275 -12.36 -5.34 -7.84
C VAL A 275 -12.06 -4.33 -6.75
N ASN A 276 -10.79 -4.04 -6.48
CA ASN A 276 -10.37 -2.99 -5.56
C ASN A 276 -8.96 -2.48 -5.87
N ASP A 277 -8.80 -1.16 -5.92
CA ASP A 277 -7.47 -0.52 -5.88
C ASP A 277 -7.01 -0.45 -4.42
N PHE A 278 -6.14 -1.38 -4.05
CA PHE A 278 -5.66 -1.53 -2.68
C PHE A 278 -4.93 -0.28 -2.15
N GLU A 279 -4.32 0.53 -3.02
CA GLU A 279 -3.52 1.68 -2.58
C GLU A 279 -4.37 2.93 -2.36
N TYR A 280 -5.41 3.12 -3.16
CA TYR A 280 -6.18 4.36 -3.19
C TYR A 280 -7.64 4.23 -2.77
N GLU A 281 -8.12 3.01 -2.54
CA GLU A 281 -9.49 2.74 -2.12
C GLU A 281 -9.55 1.97 -0.81
N LYS A 282 -10.59 2.24 -0.02
CA LYS A 282 -10.93 1.44 1.16
C LYS A 282 -11.68 0.19 0.72
N LEU A 283 -11.46 -0.92 1.42
CA LEU A 283 -12.26 -2.12 1.20
C LEU A 283 -13.63 -1.92 1.85
N ILE A 284 -14.71 -2.19 1.11
CA ILE A 284 -16.09 -2.03 1.61
C ILE A 284 -16.30 -2.86 2.89
N ASP A 285 -15.74 -4.07 2.92
CA ASP A 285 -15.86 -5.02 4.03
C ASP A 285 -14.62 -5.06 4.93
N GLU A 286 -13.72 -4.06 4.88
CA GLU A 286 -12.42 -4.10 5.58
C GLU A 286 -12.53 -4.45 7.06
N LYS A 287 -13.56 -3.89 7.71
CA LYS A 287 -13.82 -4.09 9.14
C LYS A 287 -13.99 -5.55 9.54
N ARG A 288 -14.53 -6.37 8.63
CA ARG A 288 -14.76 -7.80 8.86
C ARG A 288 -13.47 -8.59 8.94
N PHE A 289 -12.37 -8.06 8.43
CA PHE A 289 -11.08 -8.73 8.43
C PHE A 289 -10.28 -8.49 9.71
N TYR A 290 -10.55 -7.42 10.47
CA TYR A 290 -9.73 -7.07 11.64
C TYR A 290 -9.66 -8.18 12.70
N GLY A 291 -8.47 -8.76 12.85
CA GLY A 291 -8.18 -9.85 13.77
C GLY A 291 -8.82 -11.19 13.38
N GLN A 292 -9.25 -11.36 12.13
CA GLN A 292 -9.99 -12.54 11.67
C GLN A 292 -9.25 -13.38 10.62
N CYS A 293 -8.19 -12.85 10.00
CA CYS A 293 -7.47 -13.54 8.94
C CYS A 293 -6.36 -14.44 9.48
N ASP A 294 -6.21 -15.61 8.85
CA ASP A 294 -5.15 -16.58 9.14
C ASP A 294 -3.94 -16.39 8.20
N LEU A 295 -4.19 -15.94 6.97
CA LEU A 295 -3.17 -15.71 5.95
C LEU A 295 -3.50 -14.47 5.10
N VAL A 296 -2.51 -13.63 4.83
CA VAL A 296 -2.57 -12.57 3.80
C VAL A 296 -1.44 -12.78 2.79
N VAL A 297 -1.78 -12.82 1.51
CA VAL A 297 -0.84 -13.05 0.40
C VAL A 297 -0.78 -11.80 -0.48
N ALA A 298 0.43 -11.37 -0.83
CA ALA A 298 0.71 -10.37 -1.86
C ALA A 298 1.86 -10.89 -2.74
N SER A 299 1.52 -11.70 -3.73
CA SER A 299 2.48 -12.53 -4.48
C SER A 299 2.88 -11.93 -5.83
N PHE A 300 3.79 -12.59 -6.52
CA PHE A 300 4.32 -12.23 -7.83
C PHE A 300 4.79 -10.76 -7.95
N GLY A 301 5.55 -10.30 -6.96
CA GLY A 301 6.12 -8.95 -6.93
C GLY A 301 5.15 -7.88 -6.45
N MET A 302 3.92 -8.23 -6.04
CA MET A 302 2.88 -7.26 -5.65
C MET A 302 3.34 -6.26 -4.57
N GLY A 303 4.20 -6.67 -3.65
CA GLY A 303 4.75 -5.77 -2.64
C GLY A 303 5.55 -4.59 -3.22
N SER A 304 6.09 -4.73 -4.43
CA SER A 304 6.80 -3.67 -5.16
C SER A 304 5.87 -2.71 -5.89
N PHE A 305 4.60 -3.07 -6.08
CA PHE A 305 3.63 -2.25 -6.79
C PHE A 305 2.83 -1.35 -5.85
N ILE A 306 3.01 -1.46 -4.54
CA ILE A 306 2.38 -0.60 -3.54
C ILE A 306 3.40 0.41 -3.02
N GLU A 307 3.08 1.70 -3.15
CA GLU A 307 4.01 2.74 -2.77
C GLU A 307 4.13 2.91 -1.25
N ASP A 308 2.99 3.04 -0.57
CA ASP A 308 2.93 3.14 0.89
C ASP A 308 2.98 1.76 1.52
N THR A 309 4.19 1.20 1.51
CA THR A 309 4.50 -0.09 2.11
C THR A 309 4.13 -0.12 3.59
N ASN A 310 4.29 0.98 4.33
CA ASN A 310 4.01 1.00 5.76
C ASN A 310 2.51 0.85 6.04
N SER A 311 1.68 1.57 5.29
CA SER A 311 0.22 1.47 5.41
C SER A 311 -0.29 0.08 5.02
N MET A 312 0.23 -0.49 3.93
CA MET A 312 -0.10 -1.88 3.54
C MET A 312 0.27 -2.88 4.63
N LEU A 313 1.50 -2.83 5.15
CA LEU A 313 1.96 -3.76 6.19
C LEU A 313 1.12 -3.63 7.47
N ARG A 314 0.70 -2.41 7.82
CA ARG A 314 -0.22 -2.17 8.95
C ARG A 314 -1.60 -2.77 8.72
N ARG A 315 -2.20 -2.56 7.54
CA ARG A 315 -3.48 -3.20 7.19
C ARG A 315 -3.41 -4.71 7.31
N PHE A 316 -2.35 -5.32 6.77
CA PHE A 316 -2.14 -6.77 6.88
C PHE A 316 -2.02 -7.20 8.34
N TYR A 317 -1.27 -6.45 9.16
CA TYR A 317 -1.13 -6.71 10.58
C TYR A 317 -2.49 -6.64 11.31
N ASP A 318 -3.30 -5.64 11.03
CA ASP A 318 -4.61 -5.45 11.66
C ASP A 318 -5.62 -6.54 11.28
N TRP A 319 -5.56 -7.06 10.04
CA TRP A 319 -6.41 -8.18 9.60
C TRP A 319 -6.04 -9.50 10.26
N LEU A 320 -4.76 -9.73 10.53
CA LEU A 320 -4.31 -11.02 11.03
C LEU A 320 -4.73 -11.28 12.48
N LYS A 321 -5.19 -12.51 12.75
CA LYS A 321 -5.25 -13.10 14.08
C LYS A 321 -3.85 -13.14 14.71
N PRO A 322 -3.71 -13.19 16.05
CA PRO A 322 -2.45 -13.57 16.69
C PRO A 322 -1.93 -14.88 16.09
N GLY A 323 -0.66 -14.91 15.67
CA GLY A 323 -0.02 -16.03 14.97
C GLY A 323 -0.42 -16.23 13.50
N GLY A 324 -1.29 -15.38 12.94
CA GLY A 324 -1.57 -15.37 11.50
C GLY A 324 -0.35 -14.91 10.69
N ALA A 325 -0.27 -15.31 9.42
CA ALA A 325 0.93 -15.11 8.60
C ALA A 325 0.70 -14.19 7.39
N ILE A 326 1.78 -13.56 6.94
CA ILE A 326 1.87 -12.94 5.62
C ILE A 326 2.80 -13.74 4.71
N PHE A 327 2.47 -13.76 3.42
CA PHE A 327 3.34 -14.21 2.34
C PHE A 327 3.42 -13.10 1.31
N MET A 328 4.61 -12.57 1.07
CA MET A 328 4.80 -11.46 0.16
C MET A 328 5.94 -11.69 -0.80
N SER A 329 5.87 -11.13 -2.00
CA SER A 329 7.03 -11.03 -2.87
C SER A 329 7.20 -9.66 -3.49
N PHE A 330 8.44 -9.37 -3.85
CA PHE A 330 8.93 -8.07 -4.31
C PHE A 330 10.01 -8.27 -5.37
N TYR A 331 10.28 -7.24 -6.17
CA TYR A 331 11.54 -7.12 -6.91
C TYR A 331 12.66 -6.72 -5.94
N ASN A 332 13.83 -7.33 -6.05
CA ASN A 332 14.91 -7.18 -5.07
C ASN A 332 15.88 -6.03 -5.42
N ALA A 333 16.12 -5.11 -4.48
CA ALA A 333 17.10 -4.02 -4.67
C ALA A 333 18.55 -4.51 -4.73
N ASN A 334 18.82 -5.71 -4.21
CA ASN A 334 20.14 -6.35 -4.24
C ASN A 334 20.30 -7.33 -5.41
N SER A 335 19.37 -7.34 -6.37
CA SER A 335 19.44 -8.26 -7.49
C SER A 335 20.74 -8.10 -8.27
N ILE A 336 21.37 -9.22 -8.62
CA ILE A 336 22.58 -9.22 -9.45
C ILE A 336 22.38 -8.55 -10.81
N THR A 337 21.15 -8.54 -11.35
CA THR A 337 20.83 -7.91 -12.65
C THR A 337 21.00 -6.39 -12.65
N LEU A 338 21.01 -5.77 -11.46
CA LEU A 338 21.22 -4.33 -11.30
C LEU A 338 22.71 -3.94 -11.35
N ASN A 339 23.59 -4.90 -11.09
CA ASN A 339 25.05 -4.71 -11.18
C ASN A 339 25.60 -5.27 -12.51
N VAL A 340 24.90 -6.22 -13.10
CA VAL A 340 25.23 -6.83 -14.39
C VAL A 340 23.95 -6.85 -15.22
N THR A 341 23.78 -5.86 -16.11
CA THR A 341 22.61 -5.80 -16.99
C THR A 341 22.89 -6.58 -18.27
N PRO A 342 22.30 -7.78 -18.46
CA PRO A 342 22.56 -8.57 -19.64
C PRO A 342 21.93 -7.88 -20.86
N SER A 343 22.68 -7.67 -21.93
CA SER A 343 22.21 -7.02 -23.16
C SER A 343 21.48 -7.99 -24.12
N TRP A 344 20.85 -9.04 -23.57
CA TRP A 344 20.12 -10.02 -24.36
C TRP A 344 18.88 -9.41 -24.98
N ARG A 345 18.70 -9.60 -26.31
CA ARG A 345 17.44 -9.26 -26.98
C ARG A 345 16.26 -10.08 -26.45
N ASP A 346 16.54 -11.30 -25.97
CA ASP A 346 15.54 -12.26 -25.50
C ASP A 346 15.86 -12.68 -24.06
N SER A 347 15.54 -11.83 -23.08
CA SER A 347 15.79 -12.10 -21.66
C SER A 347 14.91 -13.25 -21.13
N ALA A 348 15.41 -14.06 -20.20
CA ALA A 348 14.60 -15.07 -19.51
C ALA A 348 13.56 -14.48 -18.54
N LEU A 349 13.65 -13.18 -18.25
CA LEU A 349 12.69 -12.44 -17.42
C LEU A 349 11.65 -11.72 -18.28
N SER A 350 10.40 -11.69 -17.79
CA SER A 350 9.29 -10.97 -18.43
C SER A 350 9.36 -9.46 -18.17
N ALA A 351 10.08 -9.06 -17.12
CA ALA A 351 10.18 -7.69 -16.68
C ALA A 351 11.62 -7.33 -16.32
N GLN A 352 11.96 -6.04 -16.46
CA GLN A 352 13.29 -5.49 -16.21
C GLN A 352 13.17 -4.28 -15.30
N VAL A 353 14.01 -4.20 -14.28
CA VAL A 353 13.98 -3.10 -13.31
C VAL A 353 14.70 -1.90 -13.89
N ASP A 354 14.05 -0.75 -13.82
CA ASP A 354 14.67 0.56 -13.99
C ASP A 354 14.72 1.25 -12.62
N ARG A 355 15.92 1.20 -12.02
CA ARG A 355 16.18 1.74 -10.68
C ARG A 355 16.15 3.27 -10.66
N GLU A 356 16.53 3.93 -11.75
CA GLU A 356 16.61 5.39 -11.80
C GLU A 356 15.21 6.01 -11.76
N ASN A 357 14.27 5.37 -12.44
CA ASN A 357 12.88 5.86 -12.55
C ASN A 357 11.90 5.19 -11.58
N ASN A 358 12.37 4.34 -10.65
CA ASN A 358 11.52 3.53 -9.75
C ASN A 358 10.41 2.81 -10.53
N SER A 359 10.80 2.11 -11.60
CA SER A 359 9.87 1.53 -12.54
C SER A 359 10.32 0.16 -13.03
N LEU A 360 9.40 -0.51 -13.70
CA LEU A 360 9.58 -1.83 -14.26
C LEU A 360 9.14 -1.80 -15.72
N GLU A 361 10.04 -2.14 -16.63
CA GLU A 361 9.73 -2.38 -18.04
C GLU A 361 9.21 -3.81 -18.17
N VAL A 362 7.92 -3.97 -18.48
CA VAL A 362 7.26 -5.26 -18.64
C VAL A 362 7.08 -5.55 -20.13
N ASN A 363 7.62 -6.68 -20.58
CA ASN A 363 7.43 -7.19 -21.93
C ASN A 363 6.22 -8.14 -21.94
N LEU A 364 5.05 -7.62 -22.28
CA LEU A 364 3.85 -8.46 -22.44
C LEU A 364 4.02 -9.37 -23.66
N THR A 365 4.48 -8.81 -24.77
CA THR A 365 4.92 -9.52 -25.98
C THR A 365 6.20 -8.87 -26.53
N PRO A 366 6.89 -9.45 -27.53
CA PRO A 366 8.10 -8.83 -28.08
C PRO A 366 7.89 -7.40 -28.63
N LYS A 367 6.65 -7.07 -29.04
CA LYS A 367 6.28 -5.76 -29.58
C LYS A 367 5.51 -4.87 -28.60
N THR A 368 4.96 -5.46 -27.54
CA THR A 368 4.10 -4.75 -26.59
C THR A 368 4.78 -4.63 -25.23
N ARG A 369 5.16 -3.41 -24.86
CA ARG A 369 5.88 -3.12 -23.61
C ARG A 369 5.18 -2.05 -22.78
N PHE A 370 5.34 -2.16 -21.48
CA PHE A 370 4.78 -1.21 -20.52
C PHE A 370 5.86 -0.75 -19.54
N ASN A 371 5.78 0.49 -19.10
CA ASN A 371 6.52 0.98 -17.96
C ASN A 371 5.54 1.18 -16.80
N ILE A 372 5.75 0.47 -15.71
CA ILE A 372 4.89 0.54 -14.53
C ILE A 372 5.70 0.93 -13.29
N PHE A 373 5.04 1.51 -12.29
CA PHE A 373 5.70 1.82 -11.03
C PHE A 373 6.26 0.56 -10.36
N CYS A 374 7.47 0.65 -9.80
CA CYS A 374 8.08 -0.44 -9.04
C CYS A 374 9.01 0.09 -7.94
N LYS A 375 8.71 -0.29 -6.70
CA LYS A 375 9.53 -0.02 -5.52
C LYS A 375 10.26 -1.29 -5.11
N LEU A 376 11.58 -1.24 -5.12
CA LEU A 376 12.41 -2.41 -4.83
C LEU A 376 12.43 -2.73 -3.33
N PHE A 377 12.55 -4.00 -3.01
CA PHE A 377 12.78 -4.50 -1.66
C PHE A 377 14.19 -4.15 -1.21
N ASP A 378 14.28 -3.23 -0.26
CA ASP A 378 15.53 -2.76 0.34
C ASP A 378 15.52 -2.96 1.88
N THR A 379 16.60 -2.52 2.52
CA THR A 379 16.73 -2.57 3.99
C THR A 379 15.70 -1.71 4.72
N GLY A 380 15.12 -0.72 4.06
CA GLY A 380 14.04 0.10 4.59
C GLY A 380 12.73 -0.69 4.72
N ILE A 381 12.35 -1.41 3.66
CA ILE A 381 11.18 -2.31 3.67
C ILE A 381 11.38 -3.47 4.65
N GLU A 382 12.57 -4.09 4.63
CA GLU A 382 12.91 -5.13 5.61
C GLU A 382 12.82 -4.60 7.06
N GLY A 383 13.34 -3.40 7.30
CA GLY A 383 13.23 -2.74 8.60
C GLY A 383 11.78 -2.48 9.03
N ALA A 384 10.91 -2.07 8.10
CA ALA A 384 9.48 -1.87 8.37
C ALA A 384 8.77 -3.19 8.72
N LEU A 385 9.04 -4.27 7.99
CA LEU A 385 8.55 -5.62 8.28
C LEU A 385 9.00 -6.09 9.67
N ASN A 386 10.30 -5.98 9.96
CA ASN A 386 10.90 -6.42 11.22
C ASN A 386 10.39 -5.65 12.44
N ARG A 387 9.87 -4.43 12.26
CA ARG A 387 9.26 -3.66 13.36
C ARG A 387 7.95 -4.28 13.84
N ILE A 388 7.16 -4.88 12.94
CA ILE A 388 5.76 -5.22 13.24
C ILE A 388 5.47 -6.72 13.16
N PHE A 389 6.23 -7.46 12.34
CA PHE A 389 6.10 -8.92 12.19
C PHE A 389 7.34 -9.66 12.71
N HIS A 390 7.15 -10.92 13.09
CA HIS A 390 8.23 -11.89 13.24
C HIS A 390 8.53 -12.49 11.88
N VAL A 391 9.66 -12.09 11.28
CA VAL A 391 10.07 -12.57 9.96
C VAL A 391 10.60 -14.00 10.09
N ASP A 392 9.95 -14.95 9.42
CA ASP A 392 10.32 -16.37 9.41
C ASP A 392 11.47 -16.60 8.42
N SER A 393 11.34 -16.03 7.21
CA SER A 393 12.34 -16.17 6.16
C SER A 393 12.26 -15.03 5.15
N ILE A 394 13.42 -14.60 4.68
CA ILE A 394 13.56 -13.80 3.47
C ILE A 394 14.43 -14.62 2.51
N THR A 395 13.89 -14.92 1.33
CA THR A 395 14.54 -15.74 0.31
C THR A 395 14.53 -15.01 -1.01
N THR A 396 15.64 -15.02 -1.75
CA THR A 396 15.70 -14.37 -3.08
C THR A 396 15.87 -15.39 -4.19
N TYR A 397 15.16 -15.24 -5.31
CA TYR A 397 15.16 -16.20 -6.43
C TYR A 397 14.59 -15.56 -7.73
N PRO A 398 14.95 -16.04 -8.93
CA PRO A 398 16.19 -16.74 -9.27
C PRO A 398 17.35 -15.74 -9.36
N MET A 399 18.59 -16.20 -9.23
CA MET A 399 19.78 -15.35 -9.32
C MET A 399 20.50 -15.52 -10.66
N ILE A 400 20.89 -16.75 -11.01
CA ILE A 400 21.63 -17.07 -12.22
C ILE A 400 20.70 -17.01 -13.43
N MET A 401 19.54 -17.67 -13.38
CA MET A 401 18.62 -17.72 -14.52
C MET A 401 18.12 -16.32 -14.94
N ALA A 402 18.09 -15.37 -14.00
CA ALA A 402 17.77 -13.97 -14.25
C ALA A 402 18.79 -13.26 -15.17
N LEU A 403 20.03 -13.75 -15.24
CA LEU A 403 21.10 -13.19 -16.08
C LEU A 403 21.17 -13.82 -17.47
N LEU A 404 20.43 -14.91 -17.72
CA LEU A 404 20.57 -15.72 -18.93
C LEU A 404 19.57 -15.31 -20.01
N PRO A 405 19.91 -15.53 -21.30
CA PRO A 405 18.95 -15.40 -22.38
C PRO A 405 17.97 -16.57 -22.35
N ASN A 406 16.72 -16.32 -22.78
CA ASN A 406 15.63 -17.27 -22.66
C ASN A 406 15.87 -18.55 -23.47
N ASN A 407 16.37 -18.42 -24.70
CA ASN A 407 16.71 -19.54 -25.59
C ASN A 407 17.72 -20.54 -24.99
N MET A 408 18.62 -20.09 -24.12
CA MET A 408 19.58 -20.98 -23.44
C MET A 408 18.87 -21.91 -22.46
N LEU A 409 17.78 -21.44 -21.85
CA LEU A 409 17.00 -22.19 -20.87
C LEU A 409 15.94 -23.09 -21.53
N GLU A 410 15.72 -23.00 -22.85
CA GLU A 410 14.83 -23.92 -23.57
C GLU A 410 15.39 -25.35 -23.60
N ASN A 411 16.71 -25.49 -23.49
CA ASN A 411 17.35 -26.79 -23.30
C ASN A 411 17.08 -27.32 -21.89
N GLU A 412 16.41 -28.47 -21.78
CA GLU A 412 15.99 -29.05 -20.50
C GLU A 412 17.15 -29.34 -19.55
N PHE A 413 18.28 -29.85 -20.05
CA PHE A 413 19.45 -30.14 -19.23
C PHE A 413 20.09 -28.87 -18.67
N ALA A 414 20.23 -27.83 -19.50
CA ALA A 414 20.73 -26.54 -19.06
C ALA A 414 19.79 -25.93 -18.01
N ARG A 415 18.49 -25.92 -18.29
CA ARG A 415 17.46 -25.41 -17.37
C ARG A 415 17.52 -26.09 -16.00
N ALA A 416 17.49 -27.42 -15.97
CA ALA A 416 17.53 -28.18 -14.72
C ALA A 416 18.81 -27.92 -13.91
N SER A 417 19.94 -27.74 -14.59
CA SER A 417 21.22 -27.43 -13.94
C SER A 417 21.19 -26.04 -13.28
N PHE A 418 20.69 -25.02 -13.99
CA PHE A 418 20.57 -23.67 -13.43
C PHE A 418 19.49 -23.57 -12.35
N GLU A 419 18.38 -24.28 -12.52
CA GLU A 419 17.32 -24.37 -11.51
C GLU A 419 17.87 -24.93 -10.19
N ALA A 420 18.65 -26.01 -10.24
CA ALA A 420 19.28 -26.61 -9.06
C ALA A 420 20.28 -25.66 -8.39
N ALA A 421 21.07 -24.94 -9.19
CA ALA A 421 22.01 -23.94 -8.69
C ALA A 421 21.27 -22.78 -8.00
N ASP A 422 20.23 -22.24 -8.64
CA ASP A 422 19.44 -21.13 -8.07
C ASP A 422 18.68 -21.54 -6.80
N LYS A 423 18.16 -22.76 -6.73
CA LYS A 423 17.55 -23.30 -5.51
C LYS A 423 18.56 -23.39 -4.36
N THR A 424 19.79 -23.85 -4.65
CA THR A 424 20.88 -23.91 -3.67
C THR A 424 21.27 -22.51 -3.17
N LEU A 425 21.38 -21.53 -4.08
CA LEU A 425 21.69 -20.14 -3.73
C LEU A 425 20.59 -19.51 -2.88
N ALA A 426 19.32 -19.77 -3.20
CA ALA A 426 18.18 -19.24 -2.45
C ALA A 426 18.10 -19.74 -1.00
N GLU A 427 18.73 -20.88 -0.67
CA GLU A 427 18.82 -21.41 0.69
C GLU A 427 19.99 -20.83 1.50
N THR A 428 20.91 -20.14 0.83
CA THR A 428 22.14 -19.59 1.42
C THR A 428 21.93 -18.13 1.86
N LYS A 429 22.12 -17.83 3.15
CA LYS A 429 21.88 -16.47 3.69
C LYS A 429 22.80 -15.40 3.10
N GLU A 430 24.00 -15.81 2.72
CA GLU A 430 25.02 -14.96 2.11
C GLU A 430 24.69 -14.60 0.64
N SER A 431 23.72 -15.29 0.03
CA SER A 431 23.36 -15.16 -1.40
C SER A 431 21.95 -14.57 -1.58
N GLN A 432 21.75 -13.34 -1.12
CA GLN A 432 20.49 -12.59 -1.27
C GLN A 432 20.42 -11.71 -2.55
N ASN A 433 20.93 -12.23 -3.67
CA ASN A 433 21.05 -11.49 -4.93
C ASN A 433 20.10 -11.99 -6.04
N GLY A 434 19.11 -12.82 -5.68
CA GLY A 434 18.05 -13.22 -6.60
C GLY A 434 17.22 -12.02 -7.08
N TYR A 435 16.53 -12.19 -8.20
CA TYR A 435 15.77 -11.12 -8.86
C TYR A 435 14.52 -10.69 -8.08
N TYR A 436 13.81 -11.66 -7.51
CA TYR A 436 12.72 -11.41 -6.57
C TYR A 436 13.16 -11.69 -5.13
N ALA A 437 12.49 -11.07 -4.17
CA ALA A 437 12.55 -11.41 -2.76
C ALA A 437 11.18 -11.92 -2.30
N ILE A 438 11.15 -13.06 -1.60
CA ILE A 438 9.96 -13.63 -0.96
C ILE A 438 10.13 -13.48 0.55
N VAL A 439 9.12 -12.91 1.20
CA VAL A 439 9.05 -12.72 2.64
C VAL A 439 7.92 -13.57 3.20
N ILE A 440 8.26 -14.40 4.18
CA ILE A 440 7.30 -15.09 5.03
C ILE A 440 7.48 -14.55 6.45
N ALA A 441 6.39 -14.08 7.05
CA ALA A 441 6.42 -13.56 8.41
C ALA A 441 5.08 -13.81 9.10
N HIS A 442 5.06 -13.73 10.43
CA HIS A 442 3.85 -13.90 11.22
C HIS A 442 3.65 -12.81 12.26
N LYS A 443 2.38 -12.55 12.58
CA LYS A 443 1.97 -11.72 13.71
C LYS A 443 2.25 -12.47 15.00
N SER A 444 2.68 -11.77 16.06
CA SER A 444 2.96 -12.40 17.35
C SER A 444 1.80 -13.33 17.78
N PRO A 445 2.09 -14.55 18.25
CA PRO A 445 1.06 -15.46 18.74
C PRO A 445 0.47 -15.01 20.09
N GLN A 446 1.15 -14.10 20.80
CA GLN A 446 0.66 -13.56 22.05
C GLN A 446 -0.46 -12.55 21.78
N ALA A 447 -1.67 -12.86 22.27
CA ALA A 447 -2.75 -11.89 22.32
C ALA A 447 -2.41 -10.78 23.33
N THR A 448 -2.71 -9.53 22.97
CA THR A 448 -2.55 -8.39 23.88
C THR A 448 -3.54 -8.47 25.03
N THR A 449 -3.07 -8.48 26.27
CA THR A 449 -3.91 -8.55 27.50
C THR A 449 -4.40 -7.18 27.96
N GLY A 450 -3.82 -6.10 27.47
CA GLY A 450 -4.05 -4.73 27.93
C GLY A 450 -5.51 -4.32 27.92
N TYR A 451 -6.29 -4.72 26.90
CA TYR A 451 -7.73 -4.42 26.85
C TYR A 451 -8.51 -5.07 27.99
N LEU A 452 -8.23 -6.34 28.27
CA LEU A 452 -8.87 -7.08 29.36
C LEU A 452 -8.46 -6.49 30.72
N ASN A 453 -7.18 -6.17 30.90
CA ASN A 453 -6.66 -5.60 32.14
C ASN A 453 -7.25 -4.20 32.42
N VAL A 454 -7.37 -3.37 31.38
CA VAL A 454 -8.01 -2.04 31.47
C VAL A 454 -9.47 -2.19 31.89
N ASN A 455 -10.24 -3.07 31.23
CA ASN A 455 -11.65 -3.30 31.59
C ASN A 455 -11.82 -3.81 33.02
N ARG A 456 -10.95 -4.71 33.48
CA ARG A 456 -10.96 -5.20 34.86
C ARG A 456 -10.72 -4.06 35.85
N LEU A 457 -9.70 -3.22 35.63
CA LEU A 457 -9.41 -2.07 36.49
C LEU A 457 -10.54 -1.04 36.49
N LEU A 458 -11.18 -0.78 35.34
CA LEU A 458 -12.34 0.11 35.27
C LEU A 458 -13.50 -0.40 36.15
N ALA A 459 -13.75 -1.71 36.13
CA ALA A 459 -14.78 -2.34 36.96
C ALA A 459 -14.42 -2.33 38.45
N GLU A 460 -13.18 -2.68 38.81
CA GLU A 460 -12.68 -2.69 40.19
C GLU A 460 -12.78 -1.32 40.87
N PHE A 461 -12.45 -0.25 40.13
CA PHE A 461 -12.53 1.13 40.62
C PHE A 461 -13.92 1.77 40.44
N GLN A 462 -14.89 1.02 39.91
CA GLN A 462 -16.24 1.51 39.59
C GLN A 462 -16.21 2.84 38.82
N ALA A 463 -15.32 2.92 37.82
CA ALA A 463 -15.07 4.15 37.08
C ALA A 463 -16.27 4.53 36.21
N GLU A 464 -16.53 5.83 36.07
CA GLU A 464 -17.49 6.35 35.09
C GLU A 464 -16.76 6.51 33.74
N TYR A 465 -17.16 5.72 32.73
CA TYR A 465 -16.52 5.72 31.42
C TYR A 465 -17.46 5.39 30.25
N GLU A 466 -16.99 5.68 29.05
CA GLU A 466 -17.60 5.36 27.77
C GLU A 466 -16.50 4.84 26.82
N VAL A 467 -16.84 3.86 25.98
CA VAL A 467 -15.94 3.32 24.96
C VAL A 467 -16.39 3.81 23.60
N ILE A 468 -15.51 4.54 22.91
CA ILE A 468 -15.76 5.06 21.56
C ILE A 468 -15.10 4.10 20.57
N GLU A 469 -15.90 3.44 19.74
CA GLU A 469 -15.40 2.53 18.70
C GLU A 469 -15.09 3.28 17.40
N HIS A 470 -13.99 2.91 16.75
CA HIS A 470 -13.54 3.49 15.49
C HIS A 470 -12.66 2.53 14.70
N GLU A 471 -12.39 2.87 13.44
CA GLU A 471 -11.39 2.16 12.63
C GLU A 471 -10.00 2.21 13.29
N PRO A 472 -9.10 1.23 13.04
CA PRO A 472 -7.73 1.31 13.50
C PRO A 472 -7.11 2.67 13.15
N VAL A 473 -6.62 3.38 14.17
CA VAL A 473 -5.98 4.69 14.02
C VAL A 473 -4.47 4.52 14.12
N LEU A 474 -3.73 5.13 13.20
CA LEU A 474 -2.27 5.02 13.12
C LEU A 474 -1.56 6.16 13.85
N SER A 475 -2.22 7.30 13.98
CA SER A 475 -1.65 8.50 14.56
C SER A 475 -2.59 9.20 15.54
N MET A 476 -1.99 10.07 16.35
CA MET A 476 -2.74 10.95 17.24
C MET A 476 -3.64 11.94 16.48
N GLU A 477 -3.28 12.27 15.24
CA GLU A 477 -4.08 13.13 14.37
C GLU A 477 -5.35 12.42 13.93
N ASP A 478 -5.28 11.11 13.67
CA ASP A 478 -6.46 10.30 13.35
C ASP A 478 -7.43 10.24 14.55
N VAL A 479 -6.90 10.03 15.76
CA VAL A 479 -7.72 10.06 17.00
C VAL A 479 -8.43 11.40 17.16
N LYS A 480 -7.74 12.53 16.92
CA LYS A 480 -8.32 13.87 17.02
C LYS A 480 -9.45 14.13 16.03
N ARG A 481 -9.42 13.50 14.84
CA ARG A 481 -10.49 13.62 13.84
C ARG A 481 -11.72 12.81 14.18
N VAL A 482 -11.53 11.69 14.87
CA VAL A 482 -12.61 10.76 15.25
C VAL A 482 -13.29 11.18 16.55
N VAL A 483 -12.54 11.75 17.49
CA VAL A 483 -13.05 12.13 18.80
C VAL A 483 -13.34 13.63 18.82
N ASP A 484 -14.62 14.01 18.77
CA ASP A 484 -15.10 15.40 18.89
C ASP A 484 -14.83 15.96 20.31
N SER A 485 -13.57 16.31 20.58
CA SER A 485 -13.10 16.67 21.91
C SER A 485 -11.95 17.67 21.88
N PHE A 486 -11.76 18.36 22.99
CA PHE A 486 -10.65 19.30 23.15
C PHE A 486 -9.30 18.57 23.16
N PRO A 487 -8.32 18.94 22.30
CA PRO A 487 -7.03 18.27 22.20
C PRO A 487 -6.28 18.10 23.53
N LYS A 488 -6.47 19.05 24.47
CA LYS A 488 -5.86 19.06 25.81
C LYS A 488 -6.46 18.03 26.79
N CYS A 489 -7.63 17.46 26.46
CA CYS A 489 -8.25 16.38 27.22
C CYS A 489 -7.90 15.00 26.66
N ILE A 490 -7.23 14.93 25.50
CA ILE A 490 -6.75 13.69 24.92
C ILE A 490 -5.33 13.43 25.42
N LEU A 491 -5.11 12.25 25.99
CA LEU A 491 -3.85 11.83 26.56
C LEU A 491 -3.17 10.81 25.65
N LYS A 492 -1.84 10.85 25.61
CA LYS A 492 -1.02 9.81 25.00
C LYS A 492 -0.06 9.22 26.02
N THR A 493 0.14 7.91 25.90
CA THR A 493 1.09 7.17 26.72
C THR A 493 2.33 6.87 25.89
N LEU A 494 3.47 7.38 26.33
CA LEU A 494 4.77 7.15 25.71
C LEU A 494 5.52 6.10 26.52
N LEU A 495 6.01 5.07 25.85
CA LEU A 495 6.80 4.02 26.47
C LEU A 495 8.26 4.18 26.09
N ILE A 496 9.11 4.23 27.10
CA ILE A 496 10.55 4.36 26.97
C ILE A 496 11.20 3.10 27.49
N ARG A 497 12.12 2.54 26.71
CA ARG A 497 12.87 1.34 27.01
C ARG A 497 14.25 1.74 27.54
N HIS A 498 14.67 1.14 28.66
CA HIS A 498 16.02 1.29 29.18
C HIS A 498 16.94 0.17 28.69
N GLN A 499 17.76 0.44 27.67
CA GLN A 499 18.48 -0.57 26.88
C GLN A 499 19.30 -1.58 27.70
N LYS A 500 19.76 -1.23 28.92
CA LYS A 500 20.58 -2.13 29.75
C LYS A 500 19.82 -3.05 30.73
N THR A 501 18.57 -2.75 31.11
CA THR A 501 17.95 -3.37 32.31
C THR A 501 16.60 -4.06 32.07
N ASP A 502 16.22 -4.29 30.82
CA ASP A 502 14.87 -4.71 30.39
C ASP A 502 13.68 -3.86 30.89
N ALA A 503 13.91 -2.86 31.73
CA ALA A 503 12.88 -2.00 32.30
C ALA A 503 12.27 -1.04 31.28
N PHE A 504 11.02 -0.67 31.57
CA PHE A 504 10.25 0.32 30.82
C PHE A 504 9.85 1.50 31.70
N VAL A 505 9.57 2.61 31.04
CA VAL A 505 9.00 3.81 31.64
C VAL A 505 7.78 4.22 30.84
N ALA A 506 6.62 4.29 31.49
CA ALA A 506 5.38 4.78 30.92
C ALA A 506 5.17 6.24 31.34
N ILE A 507 5.06 7.14 30.37
CA ILE A 507 4.88 8.58 30.60
C ILE A 507 3.57 9.02 29.95
N VAL A 508 2.67 9.58 30.76
CA VAL A 508 1.36 10.04 30.32
C VAL A 508 1.36 11.56 30.20
N ILE A 509 1.17 12.06 28.98
CA ILE A 509 1.17 13.50 28.67
C ILE A 509 -0.06 13.86 27.82
N GLN A 510 -0.35 15.16 27.72
CA GLN A 510 -1.39 15.67 26.81
C GLN A 510 -0.96 15.47 25.34
N SER A 511 -1.92 15.25 24.45
CA SER A 511 -1.65 14.84 23.05
C SER A 511 -0.82 15.86 22.25
N ASP A 512 -0.98 17.15 22.55
CA ASP A 512 -0.32 18.30 21.92
C ASP A 512 1.07 18.61 22.50
N LYS A 513 1.44 18.00 23.64
CA LYS A 513 2.79 18.14 24.20
C LYS A 513 3.82 17.25 23.51
N HIS A 514 5.04 17.76 23.40
CA HIS A 514 6.21 16.99 22.97
C HIS A 514 7.06 16.63 24.19
N LEU A 515 7.54 15.39 24.24
CA LEU A 515 8.38 14.91 25.32
C LEU A 515 9.85 15.19 25.01
N ASP A 516 10.55 15.91 25.89
CA ASP A 516 12.01 16.06 25.81
C ASP A 516 12.72 14.86 26.45
N MET A 517 13.39 14.07 25.62
CA MET A 517 14.13 12.90 26.09
C MET A 517 15.35 13.27 26.98
N GLN A 518 15.87 14.50 26.93
CA GLN A 518 16.91 14.96 27.85
C GLN A 518 16.36 15.22 29.27
N GLN A 519 15.13 15.70 29.36
CA GLN A 519 14.44 15.84 30.64
C GLN A 519 14.15 14.46 31.23
N VAL A 520 13.71 13.50 30.41
CA VAL A 520 13.51 12.11 30.86
C VAL A 520 14.82 11.48 31.34
N SER A 521 15.93 11.68 30.63
CA SER A 521 17.21 11.12 31.06
C SER A 521 17.67 11.68 32.41
N ARG A 522 17.44 12.98 32.65
CA ARG A 522 17.71 13.63 33.94
C ARG A 522 16.80 13.08 35.05
N LEU A 523 15.50 12.95 34.78
CA LEU A 523 14.51 12.41 35.71
C LEU A 523 14.85 10.98 36.14
N LEU A 524 15.28 10.15 35.21
CA LEU A 524 15.65 8.76 35.48
C LEU A 524 17.08 8.60 36.03
N ASN A 525 17.87 9.67 36.04
CA ASN A 525 19.31 9.66 36.34
C ASN A 525 20.07 8.62 35.48
N VAL A 526 19.82 8.63 34.16
CA VAL A 526 20.47 7.73 33.20
C VAL A 526 21.06 8.53 32.05
N ASN A 527 22.04 7.94 31.38
CA ASN A 527 22.55 8.52 30.14
C ASN A 527 21.45 8.49 29.06
N ARG A 528 21.26 9.61 28.35
CA ARG A 528 20.31 9.77 27.23
C ARG A 528 20.46 8.68 26.16
N HIS A 529 21.67 8.17 25.92
CA HIS A 529 21.91 7.12 24.94
C HIS A 529 21.40 5.73 25.37
N HIS A 530 21.13 5.53 26.66
CA HIS A 530 20.59 4.25 27.17
C HIS A 530 19.05 4.19 27.15
N ILE A 531 18.38 5.25 26.67
CA ILE A 531 16.93 5.30 26.58
C ILE A 531 16.46 5.59 25.14
N ASN A 532 15.49 4.84 24.69
CA ASN A 532 14.80 5.01 23.41
C ASN A 532 13.30 4.77 23.60
N PHE A 533 12.49 5.24 22.65
CA PHE A 533 11.10 4.80 22.60
C PHE A 533 11.05 3.29 22.40
N ALA A 534 10.11 2.65 23.08
CA ALA A 534 9.84 1.23 22.92
C ALA A 534 9.43 0.93 21.48
N THR A 535 9.97 -0.14 20.94
CA THR A 535 9.57 -0.69 19.65
C THR A 535 8.19 -1.35 19.74
N GLU A 536 7.53 -1.55 18.61
CA GLU A 536 6.19 -2.16 18.58
C GLU A 536 6.15 -3.58 19.16
N LYS A 537 7.17 -4.40 18.88
CA LYS A 537 7.33 -5.72 19.52
C LYS A 537 7.48 -5.64 21.04
N GLU A 538 8.20 -4.64 21.54
CA GLU A 538 8.35 -4.41 22.98
C GLU A 538 7.03 -3.95 23.63
N ILE A 539 6.25 -3.13 22.94
CA ILE A 539 4.91 -2.69 23.39
C ILE A 539 3.95 -3.89 23.45
N GLN A 540 4.03 -4.80 22.48
CA GLN A 540 3.24 -6.05 22.51
C GLN A 540 3.62 -6.95 23.71
N ARG A 541 4.92 -7.03 24.06
CA ARG A 541 5.40 -7.81 25.23
C ARG A 541 4.84 -7.31 26.57
N ILE A 542 4.48 -6.03 26.67
CA ILE A 542 3.84 -5.48 27.87
C ILE A 542 2.30 -5.53 27.81
N GLY A 543 1.75 -6.18 26.78
CA GLY A 543 0.34 -6.48 26.65
C GLY A 543 -0.47 -5.49 25.81
N PHE A 544 0.14 -4.51 25.13
CA PHE A 544 -0.61 -3.47 24.41
C PHE A 544 -0.34 -3.47 22.89
N PRO A 545 -1.32 -3.09 22.05
CA PRO A 545 -1.07 -2.79 20.64
C PRO A 545 -0.50 -1.37 20.48
N LEU A 546 0.23 -1.13 19.39
CA LEU A 546 0.62 0.24 19.01
C LEU A 546 -0.63 1.08 18.71
N GLY A 547 -0.65 2.35 19.11
CA GLY A 547 -1.81 3.24 18.95
C GLY A 547 -2.95 3.00 19.95
N GLY A 548 -2.98 1.86 20.64
CA GLY A 548 -3.98 1.52 21.67
C GLY A 548 -3.42 1.47 23.09
N ILE A 549 -2.24 2.03 23.36
CA ILE A 549 -1.59 1.95 24.68
C ILE A 549 -2.41 2.75 25.70
N ALA A 550 -2.96 2.05 26.70
CA ALA A 550 -3.64 2.70 27.79
C ALA A 550 -2.64 3.26 28.82
N PRO A 551 -2.99 4.31 29.56
CA PRO A 551 -2.15 4.81 30.64
C PRO A 551 -2.07 3.86 31.83
N PHE A 552 -2.80 2.75 31.88
CA PHE A 552 -2.84 1.76 32.97
C PHE A 552 -3.20 0.38 32.41
N GLY A 553 -3.23 -0.66 33.26
CA GLY A 553 -3.46 -2.05 32.81
C GLY A 553 -2.19 -2.80 32.38
N PHE A 554 -1.02 -2.26 32.76
CA PHE A 554 0.27 -2.93 32.60
C PHE A 554 0.39 -4.10 33.58
N GLU A 555 0.00 -5.30 33.15
CA GLU A 555 0.25 -6.54 33.88
C GLU A 555 1.31 -7.32 33.14
N SER A 556 2.56 -6.96 33.41
CA SER A 556 3.75 -7.59 32.86
C SER A 556 4.68 -7.93 34.01
N GLU A 557 5.41 -9.05 33.89
CA GLU A 557 6.52 -9.37 34.80
C GLU A 557 7.65 -8.33 34.73
N ILE A 558 7.64 -7.50 33.68
CA ILE A 558 8.62 -6.47 33.44
C ILE A 558 8.29 -5.23 34.30
N ARG A 559 9.29 -4.74 35.02
CA ARG A 559 9.16 -3.52 35.82
C ARG A 559 8.89 -2.30 34.92
N ILE A 560 7.76 -1.64 35.16
CA ILE A 560 7.36 -0.41 34.48
C ILE A 560 7.31 0.74 35.50
N THR A 561 8.16 1.75 35.32
CA THR A 561 8.12 3.00 36.11
C THR A 561 7.12 3.96 35.46
N LYS A 562 6.31 4.65 36.26
CA LYS A 562 5.10 5.32 35.77
C LYS A 562 5.10 6.81 36.15
N PHE A 563 4.97 7.68 35.15
CA PHE A 563 4.93 9.13 35.32
C PHE A 563 3.68 9.76 34.70
N LEU A 564 3.16 10.79 35.37
CA LEU A 564 2.04 11.60 34.92
C LEU A 564 2.47 13.08 34.86
N ASP A 565 2.18 13.73 33.74
CA ASP A 565 2.36 15.17 33.61
C ASP A 565 1.40 15.96 34.53
N THR A 566 1.95 16.84 35.36
CA THR A 566 1.18 17.72 36.27
C THR A 566 0.18 18.60 35.52
N ALA A 567 0.43 18.94 34.25
CA ALA A 567 -0.49 19.70 33.42
C ALA A 567 -1.86 19.02 33.28
N ILE A 568 -1.91 17.68 33.26
CA ILE A 568 -3.16 16.90 33.18
C ILE A 568 -4.01 17.12 34.43
N VAL A 569 -3.36 17.19 35.60
CA VAL A 569 -4.04 17.42 36.89
C VAL A 569 -4.56 18.85 36.99
N ASN A 570 -3.80 19.82 36.51
CA ASN A 570 -4.13 21.24 36.63
C ASN A 570 -5.16 21.72 35.60
N TYR A 571 -5.23 21.07 34.44
CA TYR A 571 -6.12 21.49 33.36
C TYR A 571 -7.59 21.12 33.61
N ARG A 572 -8.54 22.00 33.29
CA ARG A 572 -9.98 21.82 33.55
C ARG A 572 -10.66 20.93 32.50
N CYS A 573 -10.40 19.63 32.54
CA CYS A 573 -11.16 18.61 31.82
C CYS A 573 -12.03 17.79 32.78
N LYS A 574 -13.33 17.66 32.49
CA LYS A 574 -14.21 16.70 33.21
C LYS A 574 -13.94 15.26 32.76
N TRP A 575 -13.74 15.09 31.45
CA TRP A 575 -13.51 13.81 30.77
C TRP A 575 -12.13 13.81 30.12
N LEU A 576 -11.47 12.65 30.14
CA LEU A 576 -10.19 12.40 29.49
C LEU A 576 -10.36 11.30 28.44
N TYR A 577 -9.62 11.40 27.35
CA TYR A 577 -9.67 10.47 26.22
C TYR A 577 -8.30 9.81 26.05
N MET A 578 -8.23 8.49 25.95
CA MET A 578 -6.97 7.74 25.92
C MET A 578 -7.11 6.37 25.25
N GLY A 579 -5.99 5.74 24.93
CA GLY A 579 -5.98 4.33 24.49
C GLY A 579 -6.52 3.40 25.59
N MET A 580 -7.04 2.23 25.19
CA MET A 580 -7.67 1.29 26.12
C MET A 580 -7.23 -0.15 25.99
N GLY A 581 -6.12 -0.41 25.30
CA GLY A 581 -5.63 -1.76 25.00
C GLY A 581 -6.14 -2.36 23.70
N ASP A 582 -6.91 -1.60 22.91
CA ASP A 582 -7.38 -1.93 21.56
C ASP A 582 -7.23 -0.67 20.70
N ASN A 583 -6.54 -0.75 19.56
CA ASN A 583 -6.29 0.40 18.67
C ASN A 583 -7.53 0.82 17.84
N ARG A 584 -8.65 0.10 18.02
CA ARG A 584 -9.97 0.41 17.43
C ARG A 584 -10.93 1.07 18.43
N LYS A 585 -10.44 1.37 19.63
CA LYS A 585 -11.25 1.90 20.72
C LYS A 585 -10.52 3.00 21.46
N THR A 586 -11.25 4.06 21.77
CA THR A 586 -10.81 5.14 22.66
C THR A 586 -11.63 5.09 23.94
N LEU A 587 -10.94 5.08 25.09
CA LEU A 587 -11.58 5.20 26.40
C LEU A 587 -11.82 6.69 26.71
N LYS A 588 -13.08 7.04 26.93
CA LYS A 588 -13.50 8.31 27.54
C LYS A 588 -13.80 8.04 29.00
N ILE A 589 -12.99 8.56 29.91
CA ILE A 589 -13.09 8.30 31.35
C ILE A 589 -13.18 9.59 32.14
N ARG A 590 -13.98 9.61 33.20
CA ARG A 590 -14.07 10.76 34.10
C ARG A 590 -12.72 10.99 34.77
N LYS A 591 -12.24 12.24 34.73
CA LYS A 591 -10.89 12.60 35.22
C LYS A 591 -10.66 12.17 36.68
N SER A 592 -11.67 12.31 37.53
CA SER A 592 -11.56 11.89 38.94
C SER A 592 -11.29 10.40 39.10
N ASP A 593 -11.89 9.55 38.27
CA ASP A 593 -11.75 8.10 38.37
C ASP A 593 -10.46 7.63 37.71
N PHE A 594 -10.06 8.26 36.59
CA PHE A 594 -8.72 8.11 36.03
C PHE A 594 -7.63 8.35 37.08
N LEU A 595 -7.69 9.49 37.79
CA LEU A 595 -6.69 9.84 38.81
C LEU A 595 -6.69 8.90 40.02
N LYS A 596 -7.81 8.22 40.32
CA LYS A 596 -7.85 7.15 41.34
C LYS A 596 -7.13 5.90 40.86
N ILE A 597 -7.37 5.48 39.61
CA ILE A 597 -6.75 4.28 39.03
C ILE A 597 -5.23 4.42 38.97
N ILE A 598 -4.73 5.60 38.58
CA ILE A 598 -3.29 5.86 38.43
C ILE A 598 -2.67 6.53 39.68
N ALA A 599 -3.21 6.29 40.87
CA ALA A 599 -2.76 6.94 42.10
C ALA A 599 -1.28 6.62 42.45
N ASP A 600 -0.72 5.54 41.92
CA ASP A 600 0.68 5.13 42.07
C ASP A 600 1.67 5.89 41.16
N TYR A 601 1.19 6.76 40.27
CA TYR A 601 2.03 7.47 39.30
C TYR A 601 2.78 8.64 39.94
N GLN A 602 4.06 8.76 39.61
CA GLN A 602 4.86 9.91 40.02
C GLN A 602 4.50 11.13 39.16
N ARG A 603 4.17 12.25 39.81
CA ARG A 603 3.81 13.49 39.11
C ARG A 603 5.05 14.31 38.77
N VAL A 604 5.18 14.69 37.50
CA VAL A 604 6.34 15.44 36.99
C VAL A 604 5.84 16.55 36.06
N GLU A 605 6.54 17.68 36.06
CA GLU A 605 6.31 18.72 35.06
C GLU A 605 7.21 18.43 33.86
N PHE A 606 6.57 18.08 32.74
CA PHE A 606 7.23 17.83 31.45
C PHE A 606 7.17 19.06 30.56
#